data_AF-A0A352N1A2-F1
#
_entry.id   AF-A0A352N1A2-F1
#
_cell.length_a   1.000
_cell.length_b   1.000
_cell.length_c   1.000
_cell.angle_alpha   90.00
_cell.angle_beta   90.00
_cell.angle_gamma   90.00
#
_symmetry.space_group_name_H-M   'P 1'
#
loop_
_entity.id
_entity.type
_entity.pdbx_description
1 polymer ?
#
loop_
_entity_poly.entity_id
_entity_poly.type
_entity_poly.pdbx_seq_one_letter_code
_entity_poly.pdbx_strand_id
1 'polypeptide(L)'
;MRKASKSKIGTAEVSKAPEYTAEENIQRLAGTGILETFVSENNNSWDHEKWLALCEKLTQKGFTPINFDQVGLVLEEVRARYPNI
;
A
#
# COMPACT_ATOMS: atom_id res chain seq x y z
N MET A 1 28.46 -18.28 8.30
CA MET A 1 27.63 -18.74 7.16
C MET A 1 26.35 -19.39 7.67
N ARG A 2 25.19 -18.71 7.63
CA ARG A 2 23.86 -19.33 7.75
C ARG A 2 22.81 -18.50 7.00
N LYS A 3 22.29 -19.11 5.91
CA LYS A 3 20.89 -19.12 5.40
C LYS A 3 20.34 -17.79 4.83
N ALA A 4 20.19 -17.69 3.50
CA ALA A 4 18.94 -17.90 2.72
C ALA A 4 17.87 -16.82 3.07
N SER A 5 17.27 -16.06 2.16
CA SER A 5 16.60 -16.49 0.92
C SER A 5 16.38 -15.32 -0.05
N LYS A 6 16.28 -15.69 -1.33
CA LYS A 6 15.78 -14.93 -2.48
C LYS A 6 14.57 -14.03 -2.16
N SER A 7 14.60 -12.81 -2.69
CA SER A 7 13.49 -12.27 -3.49
C SER A 7 14.03 -11.23 -4.47
N LYS A 8 14.18 -11.69 -5.72
CA LYS A 8 14.51 -10.91 -6.90
C LYS A 8 13.19 -10.39 -7.42
N ILE A 9 12.81 -9.15 -7.08
CA ILE A 9 11.72 -8.47 -7.80
C ILE A 9 12.36 -7.70 -8.94
N GLY A 10 12.41 -8.37 -10.09
CA GLY A 10 12.75 -7.76 -11.36
C GLY A 10 11.54 -7.07 -11.97
N THR A 11 11.84 -6.04 -12.77
CA THR A 11 11.19 -5.67 -14.04
C THR A 11 9.67 -5.54 -14.08
N ALA A 12 9.20 -4.32 -14.34
CA ALA A 12 7.99 -4.11 -15.15
C ALA A 12 8.17 -2.86 -16.03
N GLU A 13 8.74 -3.09 -17.22
CA GLU A 13 8.59 -2.25 -18.40
C GLU A 13 7.23 -2.59 -19.07
N VAL A 14 6.69 -1.66 -19.86
CA VAL A 14 5.70 -1.82 -20.94
C VAL A 14 4.19 -1.69 -20.65
N SER A 15 3.67 -0.49 -20.93
CA SER A 15 2.59 -0.19 -21.91
C SER A 15 1.58 -1.27 -22.33
N LYS A 16 0.62 -1.62 -21.46
CA LYS A 16 -0.79 -1.98 -21.76
C LYS A 16 -1.42 -2.37 -20.43
N ALA A 17 -2.53 -1.74 -20.02
CA ALA A 17 -3.17 -1.91 -18.71
C ALA A 17 -3.07 -3.35 -18.18
N PRO A 18 -2.09 -3.67 -17.31
CA PRO A 18 -1.92 -5.02 -16.81
C PRO A 18 -3.07 -5.31 -15.85
N GLU A 19 -3.66 -6.48 -15.97
CA GLU A 19 -4.57 -7.00 -14.95
C GLU A 19 -3.72 -7.33 -13.71
N TYR A 20 -3.48 -6.33 -12.88
CA TYR A 20 -2.70 -6.49 -11.64
C TYR A 20 -3.49 -7.30 -10.64
N THR A 21 -2.81 -8.22 -9.97
CA THR A 21 -3.38 -8.95 -8.83
C THR A 21 -3.53 -8.03 -7.61
N ALA A 22 -4.36 -8.42 -6.66
CA ALA A 22 -4.57 -7.65 -5.43
C ALA A 22 -3.27 -7.40 -4.66
N GLU A 23 -2.36 -8.38 -4.64
CA GLU A 23 -1.05 -8.27 -4.00
C GLU A 23 -0.10 -7.29 -4.71
N GLU A 24 -0.08 -7.27 -6.04
CA GLU A 24 0.73 -6.32 -6.81
C GLU A 24 0.24 -4.88 -6.62
N ASN A 25 -1.08 -4.68 -6.62
CA ASN A 25 -1.66 -3.37 -6.34
C ASN A 25 -1.31 -2.87 -4.93
N ILE A 26 -1.24 -3.77 -3.94
CA ILE A 26 -0.75 -3.44 -2.58
C ILE A 26 0.72 -3.04 -2.60
N GLN A 27 1.59 -3.78 -3.28
CA GLN A 27 3.01 -3.45 -3.37
C GLN A 27 3.24 -2.10 -4.06
N ARG A 28 2.50 -1.82 -5.13
CA ARG A 28 2.56 -0.53 -5.82
C ARG A 28 2.02 0.58 -4.93
N LEU A 29 0.92 0.33 -4.21
CA LEU A 29 0.36 1.27 -3.26
C LEU A 29 1.38 1.64 -2.17
N ALA A 30 2.03 0.64 -1.57
CA ALA A 30 3.09 0.85 -0.58
C ALA A 30 4.26 1.68 -1.16
N GLY A 31 4.64 1.43 -2.42
CA GLY A 31 5.69 2.19 -3.10
C GLY A 31 5.31 3.60 -3.56
N THR A 32 4.03 3.97 -3.57
CA THR A 32 3.57 5.32 -3.99
C THR A 32 3.58 6.36 -2.86
N GLY A 33 3.74 5.95 -1.60
CA GLY A 33 3.68 6.86 -0.46
C GLY A 33 2.28 7.40 -0.13
N ILE A 34 1.21 6.89 -0.77
CA ILE A 34 -0.18 7.28 -0.47
C ILE A 34 -0.54 6.91 0.97
N LEU A 35 -0.12 5.72 1.43
CA LEU A 35 -0.35 5.26 2.80
C LEU A 35 0.43 6.10 3.81
N GLU A 36 1.69 6.42 3.52
CA GLU A 36 2.53 7.27 4.36
C GLU A 36 1.97 8.69 4.49
N THR A 37 1.54 9.26 3.37
CA THR A 37 0.88 10.57 3.34
C THR A 37 -0.41 10.53 4.15
N PHE A 38 -1.24 9.50 3.98
CA PHE A 38 -2.47 9.33 4.74
C PHE A 38 -2.20 9.19 6.25
N VAL A 39 -1.23 8.39 6.64
CA VAL A 39 -0.83 8.22 8.05
C VAL A 39 -0.35 9.55 8.63
N SER A 40 0.47 10.30 7.90
CA SER A 40 0.99 11.61 8.29
C SER A 40 -0.11 12.68 8.41
N GLU A 41 -0.97 12.81 7.39
CA GLU A 41 -2.10 13.77 7.37
C GLU A 41 -3.08 13.50 8.51
N ASN A 42 -3.25 12.24 8.91
CA ASN A 42 -4.12 11.85 10.00
C ASN A 42 -3.37 11.64 11.32
N ASN A 43 -2.09 12.04 11.45
CA ASN A 43 -1.29 11.92 12.68
C ASN A 43 -1.35 10.53 13.33
N ASN A 44 -1.22 9.46 12.54
CA ASN A 44 -1.32 8.07 12.99
C ASN A 44 -2.67 7.73 13.68
N SER A 45 -3.72 8.52 13.45
CA SER A 45 -5.04 8.38 14.04
C SER A 45 -6.12 8.64 12.99
N TRP A 46 -6.79 7.59 12.54
CA TRP A 46 -7.87 7.69 11.55
C TRP A 46 -9.07 6.88 12.02
N ASP A 47 -10.26 7.44 11.79
CA ASP A 47 -11.52 6.76 12.02
C ASP A 47 -11.95 5.94 10.80
N HIS A 48 -13.08 5.23 10.93
CA HIS A 48 -13.67 4.45 9.85
C HIS A 48 -14.01 5.30 8.61
N GLU A 49 -14.43 6.56 8.80
CA GLU A 49 -14.72 7.46 7.67
C GLU A 49 -13.48 7.79 6.84
N LYS A 50 -12.35 8.05 7.51
CA LYS A 50 -11.07 8.31 6.85
C LYS A 50 -10.57 7.08 6.11
N TRP A 51 -10.78 5.90 6.71
CA TRP A 51 -10.51 4.62 6.07
C TRP A 51 -11.33 4.42 4.79
N LEU A 52 -12.63 4.69 4.81
CA LEU A 52 -13.48 4.60 3.62
C LEU A 52 -13.03 5.58 2.53
N ALA A 53 -12.70 6.82 2.89
CA ALA A 53 -12.18 7.82 1.96
C ALA A 53 -10.86 7.37 1.30
N LEU A 54 -10.00 6.66 2.04
CA LEU A 54 -8.80 6.05 1.48
C LEU A 54 -9.17 4.95 0.47
N CYS A 55 -10.07 4.03 0.84
CA CYS A 55 -10.53 2.96 -0.05
C CYS A 55 -11.09 3.51 -1.37
N GLU A 56 -11.93 4.55 -1.32
CA GLU A 56 -12.43 5.23 -2.51
C GLU A 56 -11.30 5.85 -3.34
N LYS A 57 -10.32 6.50 -2.71
CA LYS A 57 -9.15 7.09 -3.38
C LYS A 57 -8.32 6.02 -4.10
N LEU A 58 -8.20 4.82 -3.53
CA LEU A 58 -7.52 3.68 -4.14
C LEU A 58 -8.28 3.16 -5.37
N THR A 59 -9.60 3.04 -5.25
CA THR A 59 -10.46 2.66 -6.37
C THR A 59 -10.42 3.68 -7.50
N GLN A 60 -10.49 4.98 -7.21
CA GLN A 60 -10.40 6.05 -8.20
C GLN A 60 -9.05 6.10 -8.92
N LYS A 61 -7.96 5.73 -8.23
CA LYS A 61 -6.62 5.63 -8.82
C LYS A 61 -6.42 4.38 -9.67
N GLY A 62 -7.40 3.46 -9.70
CA GLY A 62 -7.32 2.23 -10.49
C GLY A 62 -6.49 1.13 -9.84
N PHE A 63 -6.34 1.14 -8.51
CA PHE A 63 -5.73 0.03 -7.78
C PHE A 63 -6.67 -1.18 -7.64
N THR A 64 -7.76 -1.25 -8.39
CA THR A 64 -8.68 -2.40 -8.38
C THR A 64 -8.20 -3.50 -9.31
N PRO A 65 -8.16 -4.78 -8.88
CA PRO A 65 -8.57 -5.31 -7.56
C PRO A 65 -7.54 -5.04 -6.45
N ILE A 66 -8.00 -4.68 -5.23
CA ILE A 66 -7.15 -4.48 -4.04
C ILE A 66 -7.74 -5.19 -2.83
N ASN A 67 -6.88 -5.74 -1.97
CA ASN A 67 -7.30 -6.34 -0.72
C ASN A 67 -7.24 -5.32 0.42
N PHE A 68 -8.40 -4.78 0.80
CA PHE A 68 -8.51 -3.80 1.88
C PHE A 68 -8.01 -4.33 3.24
N ASP A 69 -8.11 -5.63 3.49
CA ASP A 69 -7.57 -6.27 4.70
C ASP A 69 -6.04 -6.12 4.76
N GLN A 70 -5.37 -6.35 3.63
CA GLN A 70 -3.94 -6.11 3.50
C GLN A 70 -3.59 -4.63 3.52
N VAL A 71 -4.43 -3.73 2.96
CA VAL A 71 -4.21 -2.28 3.06
C VAL A 71 -4.11 -1.89 4.53
N GLY A 72 -5.00 -2.42 5.38
CA GLY A 72 -5.01 -2.13 6.82
C GLY A 72 -3.73 -2.57 7.51
N LEU A 73 -3.26 -3.79 7.23
CA LEU A 73 -2.00 -4.31 7.76
C LEU A 73 -0.79 -3.46 7.35
N VAL A 74 -0.71 -3.05 6.08
CA VAL A 74 0.37 -2.18 5.60
C VAL A 74 0.28 -0.80 6.25
N LEU A 75 -0.94 -0.28 6.46
CA LEU A 75 -1.16 1.00 7.12
C LEU A 75 -0.70 0.99 8.57
N GLU A 76 -0.97 -0.11 9.29
CA GLU A 76 -0.45 -0.32 10.65
C GLU A 76 1.07 -0.48 10.67
N GLU A 77 1.66 -1.18 9.69
CA GLU A 77 3.12 -1.29 9.57
C GLU A 77 3.77 0.07 9.30
N VAL A 78 3.18 0.87 8.40
CA VAL A 78 3.62 2.23 8.10
C VAL A 78 3.51 3.08 9.36
N ARG A 79 2.37 3.08 10.06
CA ARG A 79 2.19 3.75 11.35
C ARG A 79 3.25 3.36 12.37
N ALA A 80 3.53 2.06 12.51
CA ALA A 80 4.57 1.57 13.41
C ALA A 80 5.99 1.99 12.99
N ARG A 81 6.22 2.17 11.69
CA ARG A 81 7.49 2.63 11.09
C ARG A 81 7.63 4.15 11.06
N TYR A 82 6.58 4.90 11.37
CA TYR A 82 6.56 6.37 11.55
C TYR A 82 6.53 6.80 13.04
N PRO A 83 7.48 6.37 13.91
CA PRO A 83 7.44 6.69 15.34
C PRO A 83 7.94 8.09 15.73
N ASN A 84 8.16 9.02 14.79
CA ASN A 84 8.59 10.39 15.15
C ASN A 84 8.47 11.37 13.97
N ILE A 85 7.45 12.22 13.99
CA ILE A 85 7.50 13.59 13.44
C ILE A 85 6.86 14.53 14.45
#